data_AF-A0A815AIW6-F1
#
_entry.id   AF-A0A815AIW6-F1
#
_cell.length_a   1.000
_cell.length_b   1.000
_cell.length_c   1.000
_cell.angle_alpha   90.00
_cell.angle_beta   90.00
_cell.angle_gamma   90.00
#
_symmetry.space_group_name_H-M   'P 1'
#
loop_
_entity.id
_entity.type
_entity.pdbx_description
1 polymer ?
#
loop_
_entity_poly.entity_id
_entity_poly.type
_entity_poly.pdbx_seq_one_letter_code
_entity_poly.pdbx_strand_id
1 'polypeptide(L)'
;MQMVRAGLRAIYLSGWQVAADGNTAGSMYPDQSLYPSNSGPELARRINKTLERASQIENSEGGTKRDWFVPIVADAEAGFGGPLNCFEIMNAYIEAGAAAVHFEDQLAAEKKCGHLSGKVLIPNSAHLRNLNAGRLAADVCGVPTVIVSRTDAESAMLLTSDVDEGDREFIDTAAGRTPEGFFRLKKGTGVKHCIKRSLATAPFSDLLWWETSTPNLENAKIFAEAIQKEFPGKMMAYNCSPSFNWRANLSPEAIAKFQNELGAMGYKFQFITLAGFHSLNFGMFELARKYKDRGMAAYSELQQAEFEAEKHGYTAVRHQREVGTGYFDLVTMAAAREKPSTIALTKSTEAKQFQENTQSVPGDSPSVRSQATINQPYARRIQHLNLFYRNFSGTPKDLQDRRVEITGPCDRKMVINALNSGAKTYMADFEDSTTPTWRNLIEGQKNLFDAIRGEISYQDPQTRKQYELNSKPAVLMVRPRGWHLPELHVKVDSEPMSGSIFDFAVYVFNNA
;
A
#
# COMPACT_ATOMS: atom_id res chain seq x y z
N MET A 1 -4.84 -8.02 -11.06
CA MET A 1 -5.72 -9.16 -11.43
C MET A 1 -5.60 -9.54 -12.91
N GLN A 2 -5.99 -8.69 -13.87
CA GLN A 2 -6.03 -9.11 -15.30
C GLN A 2 -4.65 -9.55 -15.85
N MET A 3 -3.56 -8.91 -15.43
CA MET A 3 -2.18 -9.36 -15.74
C MET A 3 -1.95 -10.84 -15.37
N VAL A 4 -2.38 -11.24 -14.17
CA VAL A 4 -2.23 -12.61 -13.66
C VAL A 4 -3.19 -13.56 -14.37
N ARG A 5 -4.41 -13.12 -14.67
CA ARG A 5 -5.39 -13.89 -15.45
C ARG A 5 -4.85 -14.26 -16.84
N ALA A 6 -4.19 -13.31 -17.50
CA ALA A 6 -3.54 -13.48 -18.79
C ALA A 6 -2.24 -14.34 -18.74
N GLY A 7 -1.79 -14.76 -17.55
CA GLY A 7 -0.66 -15.66 -17.37
C GLY A 7 0.68 -15.00 -17.04
N LEU A 8 0.70 -13.69 -16.76
CA LEU A 8 1.92 -13.05 -16.24
C LEU A 8 2.22 -13.54 -14.82
N ARG A 9 3.52 -13.78 -14.55
CA ARG A 9 4.01 -14.43 -13.32
C ARG A 9 4.61 -13.46 -12.30
N ALA A 10 4.51 -12.17 -12.54
CA ALA A 10 4.95 -11.11 -11.64
C ALA A 10 4.19 -9.81 -11.96
N ILE A 11 4.17 -8.89 -11.00
CA ILE A 11 3.61 -7.55 -11.17
C ILE A 11 4.71 -6.53 -10.87
N TYR A 12 4.84 -5.53 -11.74
CA TYR A 12 5.66 -4.35 -11.45
C TYR A 12 4.77 -3.21 -10.96
N LEU A 13 5.12 -2.60 -9.83
CA LEU A 13 4.46 -1.43 -9.27
C LEU A 13 5.36 -0.21 -9.48
N SER A 14 4.94 0.69 -10.37
CA SER A 14 5.70 1.87 -10.78
C SER A 14 5.43 3.09 -9.89
N GLY A 15 6.47 3.72 -9.37
CA GLY A 15 6.39 4.99 -8.64
C GLY A 15 5.90 6.13 -9.53
N TRP A 16 6.29 6.14 -10.81
CA TRP A 16 5.76 7.06 -11.81
C TRP A 16 4.23 6.96 -11.92
N GLN A 17 3.66 5.75 -11.98
CA GLN A 17 2.21 5.58 -12.07
C GLN A 17 1.49 5.96 -10.76
N VAL A 18 2.13 5.71 -9.62
CA VAL A 18 1.66 6.20 -8.32
C VAL A 18 1.58 7.74 -8.33
N ALA A 19 2.64 8.41 -8.78
CA ALA A 19 2.66 9.87 -8.93
C ALA A 19 1.54 10.36 -9.86
N ALA A 20 1.35 9.70 -11.00
CA ALA A 20 0.39 10.12 -12.01
C ALA A 20 -1.08 9.96 -11.57
N ASP A 21 -1.45 8.81 -11.00
CA ASP A 21 -2.88 8.44 -10.88
C ASP A 21 -3.20 7.52 -9.67
N GLY A 22 -2.30 7.38 -8.70
CA GLY A 22 -2.44 6.34 -7.66
C GLY A 22 -1.88 6.69 -6.28
N ASN A 23 -1.67 7.96 -5.96
CA ASN A 23 -1.05 8.38 -4.70
C ASN A 23 -2.03 8.85 -3.63
N THR A 24 -1.56 8.88 -2.38
CA THR A 24 -2.35 9.23 -1.19
C THR A 24 -2.60 10.74 -1.01
N ALA A 25 -1.94 11.59 -1.80
CA ALA A 25 -2.29 13.01 -1.87
C ALA A 25 -3.48 13.29 -2.82
N GLY A 26 -3.93 12.29 -3.59
CA GLY A 26 -5.07 12.43 -4.50
C GLY A 26 -4.85 13.44 -5.63
N SER A 27 -3.58 13.68 -6.00
CA SER A 27 -3.19 14.65 -7.02
C SER A 27 -2.39 13.99 -8.13
N MET A 28 -2.46 14.53 -9.34
CA MET A 28 -1.61 14.08 -10.45
C MET A 28 -0.26 14.80 -10.38
N TYR A 29 0.83 14.04 -10.28
CA TYR A 29 2.19 14.55 -10.20
C TYR A 29 3.08 14.01 -11.32
N PRO A 30 4.11 14.77 -11.74
CA PRO A 30 5.25 14.20 -12.43
C PRO A 30 6.05 13.28 -11.49
N ASP A 31 6.85 12.38 -12.07
CA ASP A 31 7.71 11.43 -11.36
C ASP A 31 8.96 12.13 -10.78
N GLN A 32 8.76 12.76 -9.62
CA GLN A 32 9.77 13.55 -8.89
C GLN A 32 9.65 13.41 -7.36
N SER A 33 9.18 12.26 -6.86
CA SER A 33 9.03 12.01 -5.40
C SER A 33 8.17 13.04 -4.65
N LEU A 34 7.21 13.68 -5.33
CA LEU A 34 6.34 14.71 -4.73
C LEU A 34 5.24 14.15 -3.84
N TYR A 35 4.87 12.88 -4.05
CA TYR A 35 3.77 12.24 -3.37
C TYR A 35 4.19 11.72 -1.97
N PRO A 36 3.25 11.54 -1.02
CA PRO A 36 3.58 11.01 0.29
C PRO A 36 4.14 9.58 0.20
N SER A 37 5.22 9.30 0.93
CA SER A 37 6.02 8.06 0.82
C SER A 37 5.23 6.76 1.06
N ASN A 38 4.09 6.82 1.73
CA ASN A 38 3.21 5.65 1.94
C ASN A 38 2.38 5.25 0.72
N SER A 39 2.41 6.04 -0.37
CA SER A 39 1.56 5.82 -1.55
C SER A 39 1.85 4.50 -2.27
N GLY A 40 3.13 4.19 -2.49
CA GLY A 40 3.55 2.94 -3.12
C GLY A 40 3.14 1.70 -2.31
N PRO A 41 3.46 1.64 -1.00
CA PRO A 41 2.99 0.57 -0.12
C PRO A 41 1.46 0.39 -0.09
N GLU A 42 0.69 1.48 -0.10
CA GLU A 42 -0.78 1.40 -0.16
C GLU A 42 -1.26 0.80 -1.49
N LEU A 43 -0.63 1.13 -2.62
CA LEU A 43 -0.93 0.49 -3.90
C LEU A 43 -0.55 -1.00 -3.89
N ALA A 44 0.58 -1.39 -3.31
CA ALA A 44 0.97 -2.80 -3.17
C ALA A 44 -0.08 -3.59 -2.37
N ARG A 45 -0.56 -3.01 -1.26
CA ARG A 45 -1.63 -3.59 -0.44
C ARG A 45 -2.92 -3.77 -1.24
N ARG A 46 -3.31 -2.77 -2.05
CA ARG A 46 -4.49 -2.84 -2.93
C ARG A 46 -4.37 -3.93 -3.99
N ILE A 47 -3.19 -4.07 -4.60
CA ILE A 47 -2.92 -5.13 -5.58
C ILE A 47 -3.10 -6.50 -4.89
N ASN A 48 -2.44 -6.73 -3.76
CA ASN A 48 -2.55 -7.99 -3.02
C ASN A 48 -3.99 -8.29 -2.56
N LYS A 49 -4.74 -7.30 -2.07
CA LYS A 49 -6.17 -7.46 -1.72
C LYS A 49 -7.04 -7.83 -2.92
N THR A 50 -6.72 -7.28 -4.09
CA THR A 50 -7.43 -7.65 -5.33
C THR A 50 -7.12 -9.09 -5.74
N LEU A 51 -5.86 -9.51 -5.64
CA LEU A 51 -5.45 -10.89 -5.94
C LEU A 51 -6.03 -11.90 -4.93
N GLU A 52 -6.09 -11.51 -3.65
CA GLU A 52 -6.75 -12.28 -2.60
C GLU A 52 -8.23 -12.50 -2.92
N ARG A 53 -8.96 -11.44 -3.33
CA ARG A 53 -10.36 -11.55 -3.75
C ARG A 53 -10.51 -12.48 -4.96
N ALA A 54 -9.65 -12.34 -5.97
CA ALA A 54 -9.68 -13.20 -7.16
C ALA A 54 -9.48 -14.68 -6.79
N SER A 55 -8.55 -14.97 -5.88
CA SER A 55 -8.34 -16.32 -5.35
C SER A 55 -9.56 -16.85 -4.59
N GLN A 56 -10.18 -16.02 -3.75
CA GLN A 56 -11.38 -16.40 -2.98
C GLN A 56 -12.56 -16.73 -3.90
N ILE A 57 -12.77 -15.93 -4.95
CA ILE A 57 -13.81 -16.17 -5.96
C ILE A 57 -13.57 -17.51 -6.64
N GLU A 58 -12.39 -17.73 -7.23
CA GLU A 58 -12.08 -18.98 -7.94
C GLU A 58 -12.16 -20.20 -7.02
N ASN A 59 -11.68 -20.08 -5.77
CA ASN A 59 -11.79 -21.15 -4.79
C ASN A 59 -13.24 -21.55 -4.52
N SER A 60 -14.12 -20.55 -4.38
CA SER A 60 -15.54 -20.77 -4.10
C SER A 60 -16.30 -21.43 -5.26
N GLU A 61 -15.76 -21.37 -6.47
CA GLU A 61 -16.37 -21.88 -7.70
C GLU A 61 -15.82 -23.23 -8.16
N GLY A 62 -15.11 -23.96 -7.28
CA GLY A 62 -14.59 -25.29 -7.58
C GLY A 62 -13.08 -25.46 -7.36
N GLY A 63 -12.47 -24.56 -6.58
CA GLY A 63 -11.06 -24.62 -6.18
C GLY A 63 -10.14 -23.77 -7.07
N THR A 64 -9.19 -23.08 -6.42
CA THR A 64 -8.20 -22.25 -7.10
C THR A 64 -7.23 -23.10 -7.90
N LYS A 65 -7.13 -22.87 -9.21
CA LYS A 65 -6.17 -23.53 -10.11
C LYS A 65 -4.99 -22.64 -10.47
N ARG A 66 -5.20 -21.32 -10.48
CA ARG A 66 -4.17 -20.33 -10.78
C ARG A 66 -3.49 -19.85 -9.50
N ASP A 67 -2.17 -19.68 -9.54
CA ASP A 67 -1.48 -18.92 -8.51
C ASP A 67 -1.80 -17.42 -8.68
N TRP A 68 -2.68 -16.90 -7.82
CA TRP A 68 -3.05 -15.49 -7.82
C TRP A 68 -2.02 -14.60 -7.14
N PHE A 69 -1.23 -15.13 -6.21
CA PHE A 69 -0.30 -14.37 -5.38
C PHE A 69 1.08 -14.28 -6.03
N VAL A 70 1.11 -13.81 -7.28
CA VAL A 70 2.37 -13.57 -7.99
C VAL A 70 3.19 -12.47 -7.30
N PRO A 71 4.53 -12.53 -7.35
CA PRO A 71 5.39 -11.55 -6.70
C PRO A 71 5.18 -10.13 -7.26
N ILE A 72 5.08 -9.15 -6.36
CA ILE A 72 5.10 -7.73 -6.69
C ILE A 72 6.54 -7.22 -6.53
N VAL A 73 7.09 -6.62 -7.59
CA VAL A 73 8.34 -5.85 -7.57
C VAL A 73 7.98 -4.38 -7.54
N ALA A 74 8.29 -3.69 -6.45
CA ALA A 74 7.81 -2.34 -6.17
C ALA A 74 8.91 -1.27 -6.17
N ASP A 75 8.50 -0.06 -6.51
CA ASP A 75 9.34 1.12 -6.61
C ASP A 75 9.42 1.88 -5.28
N ALA A 76 10.60 1.93 -4.66
CA ALA A 76 10.86 2.79 -3.50
C ALA A 76 11.55 4.11 -3.88
N GLU A 77 11.65 4.42 -5.17
CA GLU A 77 12.33 5.58 -5.72
C GLU A 77 13.76 5.73 -5.14
N ALA A 78 14.11 6.93 -4.70
CA ALA A 78 15.34 7.23 -3.96
C ALA A 78 15.17 7.05 -2.44
N GLY A 79 14.11 6.39 -1.99
CA GLY A 79 13.81 6.12 -0.57
C GLY A 79 13.21 7.30 0.20
N PHE A 80 12.75 8.36 -0.48
CA PHE A 80 12.10 9.54 0.11
C PHE A 80 12.93 10.30 1.16
N GLY A 81 14.25 10.13 1.17
CA GLY A 81 15.13 10.82 2.10
C GLY A 81 16.44 10.08 2.32
N GLY A 82 16.81 9.89 3.59
CA GLY A 82 18.01 9.18 3.99
C GLY A 82 17.76 7.70 4.32
N PRO A 83 18.75 7.03 4.94
CA PRO A 83 18.65 5.60 5.27
C PRO A 83 17.46 5.24 6.17
N LEU A 84 17.06 6.12 7.10
CA LEU A 84 15.88 5.86 7.95
C LEU A 84 14.58 5.85 7.14
N ASN A 85 14.45 6.74 6.15
CA ASN A 85 13.30 6.73 5.25
C ASN A 85 13.29 5.46 4.37
N CYS A 86 14.48 5.00 3.92
CA CYS A 86 14.64 3.76 3.18
C CYS A 86 14.23 2.52 4.01
N PHE A 87 14.59 2.51 5.30
CA PHE A 87 14.18 1.46 6.24
C PHE A 87 12.66 1.42 6.40
N GLU A 88 12.03 2.57 6.66
CA GLU A 88 10.58 2.67 6.87
C GLU A 88 9.77 2.31 5.62
N ILE A 89 10.16 2.77 4.42
CA ILE A 89 9.44 2.41 3.20
C ILE A 89 9.59 0.92 2.87
N MET A 90 10.73 0.31 3.19
CA MET A 90 10.92 -1.13 3.04
C MET A 90 10.01 -1.91 3.99
N ASN A 91 9.92 -1.52 5.28
CA ASN A 91 8.98 -2.11 6.24
C ASN A 91 7.54 -2.01 5.73
N ALA A 92 7.13 -0.84 5.26
CA ALA A 92 5.78 -0.62 4.74
C ALA A 92 5.48 -1.50 3.50
N TYR A 93 6.45 -1.69 2.62
CA TYR A 93 6.31 -2.60 1.47
C TYR A 93 6.25 -4.07 1.89
N ILE A 94 7.03 -4.48 2.88
CA ILE A 94 6.98 -5.83 3.46
C ILE A 94 5.59 -6.10 4.05
N GLU A 95 5.07 -5.19 4.88
CA GLU A 95 3.73 -5.29 5.46
C GLU A 95 2.63 -5.33 4.38
N ALA A 96 2.83 -4.61 3.28
CA ALA A 96 1.92 -4.62 2.13
C ALA A 96 2.03 -5.89 1.27
N GLY A 97 3.03 -6.74 1.51
CA GLY A 97 3.26 -8.00 0.81
C GLY A 97 3.99 -7.86 -0.53
N ALA A 98 4.89 -6.88 -0.65
CA ALA A 98 5.80 -6.81 -1.79
C ALA A 98 6.88 -7.91 -1.70
N ALA A 99 7.21 -8.53 -2.82
CA ALA A 99 8.22 -9.58 -2.88
C ALA A 99 9.63 -9.04 -3.17
N ALA A 100 9.69 -7.92 -3.89
CA ALA A 100 10.93 -7.22 -4.17
C ALA A 100 10.73 -5.70 -4.13
N VAL A 101 11.77 -4.96 -3.77
CA VAL A 101 11.77 -3.50 -3.73
C VAL A 101 13.05 -2.97 -4.40
N HIS A 102 12.92 -1.95 -5.24
CA HIS A 102 14.06 -1.30 -5.87
C HIS A 102 14.33 0.09 -5.30
N PHE A 103 15.61 0.42 -5.13
CA PHE A 103 16.11 1.73 -4.72
C PHE A 103 17.07 2.27 -5.77
N GLU A 104 17.04 3.58 -6.04
CA GLU A 104 17.92 4.24 -7.01
C GLU A 104 18.87 5.26 -6.39
N ASP A 105 20.05 5.42 -6.99
CA ASP A 105 21.14 6.26 -6.49
C ASP A 105 20.98 7.76 -6.80
N GLN A 106 19.74 8.26 -6.79
CA GLN A 106 19.43 9.68 -6.96
C GLN A 106 19.29 10.40 -5.61
N LEU A 107 19.46 11.73 -5.63
CA LEU A 107 19.11 12.60 -4.52
C LEU A 107 17.57 12.68 -4.42
N ALA A 108 16.98 12.19 -3.32
CA ALA A 108 15.53 12.13 -3.16
C ALA A 108 14.81 13.48 -3.36
N ALA A 109 15.40 14.57 -2.85
CA ALA A 109 14.83 15.92 -3.01
C ALA A 109 14.81 16.41 -4.48
N GLU A 110 15.60 15.81 -5.35
CA GLU A 110 15.70 16.15 -6.77
C GLU A 110 15.47 14.93 -7.67
N LYS A 111 14.80 13.89 -7.15
CA LYS A 111 14.51 12.67 -7.90
C LYS A 111 13.79 13.01 -9.19
N LYS A 112 14.11 12.30 -10.27
CA LYS A 112 13.38 12.37 -11.54
C LYS A 112 13.11 10.97 -12.07
N CYS A 113 12.19 10.87 -13.02
CA CYS A 113 12.12 9.72 -13.91
C CYS A 113 13.48 9.48 -14.57
N GLY A 114 13.86 8.21 -14.71
CA GLY A 114 15.12 7.82 -15.34
C GLY A 114 15.37 8.36 -16.75
N HIS A 115 14.30 8.74 -17.45
CA HIS A 115 14.31 9.25 -18.83
C HIS A 115 14.14 10.77 -18.90
N LEU A 116 14.15 11.48 -17.77
CA LEU A 116 14.18 12.93 -17.69
C LEU A 116 15.62 13.42 -17.44
N SER A 117 15.89 14.65 -17.89
CA SER A 117 17.13 15.36 -17.58
C SER A 117 17.10 15.93 -16.15
N GLY A 118 18.25 16.45 -15.69
CA GLY A 118 18.34 17.09 -14.38
C GLY A 118 18.46 16.13 -13.19
N LYS A 119 18.74 14.84 -13.44
CA LYS A 119 19.03 13.86 -12.38
C LYS A 119 20.32 14.23 -11.64
N VAL A 120 20.26 14.15 -10.32
CA VAL A 120 21.38 14.36 -9.41
C VAL A 120 21.68 13.05 -8.69
N LEU A 121 22.86 12.48 -8.91
CA LEU A 121 23.31 11.29 -8.20
C LEU A 121 23.73 11.63 -6.76
N ILE A 122 23.57 10.68 -5.86
CA ILE A 122 24.27 10.65 -4.57
C ILE A 122 25.61 9.89 -4.70
N PRO A 123 26.57 10.10 -3.77
CA PRO A 123 27.77 9.27 -3.71
C PRO A 123 27.38 7.81 -3.56
N ASN A 124 28.13 6.92 -4.20
CA ASN A 124 27.80 5.51 -4.20
C ASN A 124 27.77 4.89 -2.78
N SER A 125 28.59 5.41 -1.85
CA SER A 125 28.55 5.05 -0.43
C SER A 125 27.25 5.44 0.26
N ALA A 126 26.60 6.54 -0.15
CA ALA A 126 25.28 6.92 0.35
C ALA A 126 24.20 5.96 -0.18
N HIS A 127 24.29 5.53 -1.45
CA HIS A 127 23.38 4.51 -1.98
C HIS A 127 23.55 3.16 -1.29
N LEU A 128 24.79 2.75 -1.00
CA LEU A 128 25.08 1.56 -0.20
C LEU A 128 24.44 1.62 1.19
N ARG A 129 24.38 2.80 1.83
CA ARG A 129 23.67 2.97 3.11
C ARG A 129 22.17 2.77 2.95
N ASN A 130 21.57 3.23 1.85
CA ASN A 130 20.15 3.02 1.56
C ASN A 130 19.83 1.54 1.33
N LEU A 131 20.64 0.84 0.54
CA LEU A 131 20.50 -0.61 0.31
C LEU A 131 20.63 -1.41 1.61
N ASN A 132 21.61 -1.09 2.45
CA ASN A 132 21.78 -1.72 3.75
C ASN A 132 20.60 -1.45 4.70
N ALA A 133 20.03 -0.25 4.67
CA ALA A 133 18.83 0.05 5.45
C ALA A 133 17.63 -0.79 4.99
N GLY A 134 17.45 -0.95 3.67
CA GLY A 134 16.45 -1.85 3.12
C GLY A 134 16.69 -3.32 3.51
N ARG A 135 17.95 -3.78 3.48
CA ARG A 135 18.28 -5.15 3.93
C ARG A 135 17.99 -5.34 5.41
N LEU A 136 18.39 -4.38 6.25
CA LEU A 136 18.13 -4.44 7.69
C LEU A 136 16.63 -4.49 7.99
N ALA A 137 15.80 -3.72 7.26
CA ALA A 137 14.34 -3.81 7.38
C ALA A 137 13.82 -5.22 7.09
N ALA A 138 14.28 -5.83 5.99
CA ALA A 138 13.91 -7.21 5.64
C ALA A 138 14.36 -8.22 6.71
N ASP A 139 15.59 -8.09 7.21
CA ASP A 139 16.15 -8.97 8.24
C ASP A 139 15.39 -8.85 9.57
N VAL A 140 15.05 -7.63 9.99
CA VAL A 140 14.26 -7.36 11.21
C VAL A 140 12.84 -7.91 11.08
N CYS A 141 12.21 -7.78 9.92
CA CYS A 141 10.91 -8.39 9.64
C CYS A 141 10.99 -9.92 9.47
N GLY A 142 12.19 -10.50 9.37
CA GLY A 142 12.39 -11.94 9.20
C GLY A 142 11.91 -12.49 7.85
N VAL A 143 11.97 -11.67 6.79
CA VAL A 143 11.52 -12.06 5.44
C VAL A 143 12.62 -11.89 4.38
N PRO A 144 12.74 -12.81 3.41
CA PRO A 144 13.80 -12.75 2.40
C PRO A 144 13.42 -11.85 1.22
N THR A 145 13.03 -10.59 1.49
CA THR A 145 12.63 -9.65 0.44
C THR A 145 13.79 -9.37 -0.50
N VAL A 146 13.52 -9.42 -1.80
CA VAL A 146 14.50 -9.19 -2.87
C VAL A 146 14.79 -7.69 -2.99
N ILE A 147 16.07 -7.31 -2.96
CA ILE A 147 16.51 -5.92 -3.13
C ILE A 147 17.11 -5.74 -4.52
N VAL A 148 16.60 -4.74 -5.24
CA VAL A 148 17.10 -4.34 -6.55
C VAL A 148 17.84 -3.01 -6.42
N SER A 149 19.14 -2.99 -6.74
CA SER A 149 19.93 -1.76 -6.80
C SER A 149 19.83 -1.17 -8.20
N ARG A 150 19.18 -0.01 -8.32
CA ARG A 150 19.14 0.79 -9.54
C ARG A 150 20.24 1.85 -9.55
N THR A 151 20.89 2.06 -10.69
CA THR A 151 21.72 3.25 -10.94
C THR A 151 21.19 4.07 -12.11
N ASP A 152 21.21 5.40 -11.94
CA ASP A 152 20.76 6.39 -12.92
C ASP A 152 21.92 7.10 -13.64
N ALA A 153 23.15 6.63 -13.43
CA ALA A 153 24.38 7.28 -13.85
C ALA A 153 24.61 7.38 -15.38
N GLU A 154 23.79 6.71 -16.20
CA GLU A 154 23.95 6.71 -17.66
C GLU A 154 23.70 8.11 -18.24
N SER A 155 22.63 8.77 -17.78
CA SER A 155 22.20 10.08 -18.28
C SER A 155 22.21 11.18 -17.21
N ALA A 156 22.50 10.84 -15.94
CA ALA A 156 22.71 11.85 -14.91
C ALA A 156 23.95 12.69 -15.19
N MET A 157 23.83 14.01 -15.02
CA MET A 157 24.90 14.97 -15.29
C MET A 157 25.38 15.70 -14.04
N LEU A 158 24.82 15.36 -12.88
CA LEU A 158 25.07 16.00 -11.60
C LEU A 158 25.33 14.96 -10.49
N LEU A 159 26.18 15.32 -9.53
CA LEU A 159 26.52 14.52 -8.34
C LEU A 159 26.59 15.45 -7.12
N THR A 160 26.03 15.03 -5.98
CA THR A 160 26.00 15.91 -4.79
C THR A 160 27.36 16.13 -4.14
N SER A 161 28.25 15.15 -4.14
CA SER A 161 29.56 15.23 -3.49
C SER A 161 30.60 14.33 -4.16
N ASP A 162 31.85 14.76 -4.16
CA ASP A 162 33.05 14.04 -4.63
C ASP A 162 33.74 13.22 -3.53
N VAL A 163 33.06 12.99 -2.40
CA VAL A 163 33.61 12.30 -1.24
C VAL A 163 34.13 10.90 -1.57
N ASP A 164 33.41 10.17 -2.43
CA ASP A 164 33.79 8.83 -2.88
C ASP A 164 34.85 8.88 -3.98
N GLU A 165 36.03 8.29 -3.72
CA GLU A 165 37.12 8.23 -4.69
C GLU A 165 36.72 7.58 -6.02
N GLY A 166 35.81 6.61 -5.93
CA GLY A 166 35.26 5.89 -7.08
C GLY A 166 34.52 6.80 -8.07
N ASP A 167 33.89 7.87 -7.58
CA ASP A 167 33.10 8.81 -8.37
C ASP A 167 33.95 9.92 -9.00
N ARG A 168 35.10 10.25 -8.40
CA ARG A 168 35.97 11.38 -8.81
C ARG A 168 36.42 11.30 -10.28
N GLU A 169 36.63 10.10 -10.82
CA GLU A 169 37.05 9.95 -12.22
C GLU A 169 35.99 10.42 -13.23
N PHE A 170 34.72 10.49 -12.82
CA PHE A 170 33.60 10.92 -13.67
C PHE A 170 33.26 12.39 -13.52
N ILE A 171 33.89 13.11 -12.59
CA ILE A 171 33.63 14.53 -12.34
C ILE A 171 34.40 15.40 -13.34
N ASP A 172 33.70 16.31 -14.00
CA ASP A 172 34.30 17.36 -14.82
C ASP A 172 34.76 18.52 -13.91
N THR A 173 35.99 18.41 -13.43
CA THR A 173 36.58 19.41 -12.54
C THR A 173 36.76 20.78 -13.21
N ALA A 174 36.86 20.84 -14.54
CA ALA A 174 37.00 22.09 -15.29
C ALA A 174 35.66 22.85 -15.39
N ALA A 175 34.54 22.13 -15.39
CA ALA A 175 33.21 22.73 -15.46
C ALA A 175 32.74 23.35 -14.12
N GLY A 176 33.49 23.17 -13.04
CA GLY A 176 33.15 23.68 -11.70
C GLY A 176 31.82 23.16 -11.16
N ARG A 177 31.34 23.75 -10.07
CA ARG A 177 30.06 23.38 -9.42
C ARG A 177 28.88 24.20 -9.92
N THR A 178 27.66 23.67 -9.80
CA THR A 178 26.43 24.40 -10.10
C THR A 178 26.15 25.46 -9.01
N PRO A 179 25.23 26.41 -9.24
CA PRO A 179 24.81 27.37 -8.20
C PRO A 179 24.29 26.70 -6.91
N GLU A 180 23.66 25.54 -7.03
CA GLU A 180 23.18 24.70 -5.93
C GLU A 180 24.32 23.94 -5.22
N GLY A 181 25.53 23.96 -5.80
CA GLY A 181 26.72 23.31 -5.26
C GLY A 181 26.99 21.91 -5.78
N PHE A 182 26.25 21.41 -6.77
CA PHE A 182 26.46 20.07 -7.34
C PHE A 182 27.69 20.01 -8.24
N PHE A 183 28.37 18.86 -8.25
CA PHE A 183 29.44 18.56 -9.20
C PHE A 183 28.84 18.19 -10.56
N ARG A 184 29.52 18.60 -11.64
CA ARG A 184 29.14 18.21 -13.01
C ARG A 184 29.87 16.95 -13.43
N LEU A 185 29.16 16.04 -14.11
CA LEU A 185 29.73 14.79 -14.61
C LEU A 185 30.20 14.91 -16.07
N LYS A 186 31.21 14.12 -16.44
CA LYS A 186 31.78 14.07 -17.79
C LYS A 186 30.80 13.42 -18.77
N LYS A 187 30.54 14.10 -19.88
CA LYS A 187 29.77 13.54 -21.00
C LYS A 187 30.45 12.29 -21.57
N GLY A 188 29.65 11.35 -22.07
CA GLY A 188 30.15 10.13 -22.73
C GLY A 188 30.71 9.06 -21.78
N THR A 189 30.61 9.25 -20.46
CA THR A 189 31.11 8.27 -19.47
C THR A 189 30.01 7.43 -18.81
N GLY A 190 28.74 7.65 -19.17
CA GLY A 190 27.56 7.10 -18.49
C GLY A 190 27.56 5.58 -18.30
N VAL A 191 27.75 4.80 -19.38
CA VAL A 191 27.77 3.32 -19.30
C VAL A 191 28.89 2.84 -18.35
N LYS A 192 30.09 3.41 -18.47
CA LYS A 192 31.23 3.08 -17.59
C LYS A 192 30.92 3.43 -16.14
N HIS A 193 30.26 4.55 -15.90
CA HIS A 193 29.84 4.97 -14.57
C HIS A 193 28.81 4.00 -13.96
N CYS A 194 27.80 3.59 -14.73
CA CYS A 194 26.82 2.57 -14.32
C CYS A 194 27.49 1.25 -13.94
N ILE A 195 28.43 0.77 -14.75
CA ILE A 195 29.18 -0.47 -14.47
C ILE A 195 29.92 -0.34 -13.14
N LYS A 196 30.70 0.75 -12.95
CA LYS A 196 31.49 0.94 -11.74
C LYS A 196 30.62 1.03 -10.48
N ARG A 197 29.50 1.76 -10.56
CA ARG A 197 28.54 1.86 -9.44
C ARG A 197 27.89 0.52 -9.13
N SER A 198 27.44 -0.19 -10.16
CA SER A 198 26.77 -1.48 -10.02
C SER A 198 27.69 -2.58 -9.49
N LEU A 199 28.98 -2.58 -9.84
CA LEU A 199 29.96 -3.50 -9.27
C LEU A 199 30.12 -3.30 -7.76
N ALA A 200 30.10 -2.05 -7.30
CA ALA A 200 30.22 -1.73 -5.88
C ALA A 200 28.94 -2.06 -5.08
N THR A 201 27.75 -1.96 -5.69
CA THR A 201 26.48 -2.32 -5.03
C THR A 201 26.10 -3.79 -5.16
N ALA A 202 26.71 -4.53 -6.10
CA ALA A 202 26.41 -5.94 -6.36
C ALA A 202 26.39 -6.84 -5.09
N PRO A 203 27.34 -6.71 -4.14
CA PRO A 203 27.32 -7.51 -2.91
C PRO A 203 26.13 -7.23 -1.98
N PHE A 204 25.46 -6.09 -2.15
CA PHE A 204 24.39 -5.59 -1.27
C PHE A 204 23.00 -5.69 -1.89
N SER A 205 22.90 -6.22 -3.12
CA SER A 205 21.64 -6.37 -3.85
C SER A 205 21.52 -7.73 -4.52
N ASP A 206 20.30 -8.21 -4.62
CA ASP A 206 19.97 -9.47 -5.28
C ASP A 206 19.93 -9.30 -6.81
N LEU A 207 19.40 -8.16 -7.27
CA LEU A 207 19.39 -7.77 -8.68
C LEU A 207 20.03 -6.39 -8.88
N LEU A 208 20.67 -6.22 -10.03
CA LEU A 208 21.18 -4.94 -10.51
C LEU A 208 20.31 -4.41 -11.66
N TRP A 209 20.01 -3.12 -11.63
CA TRP A 209 19.35 -2.41 -12.71
C TRP A 209 20.16 -1.15 -13.04
N TRP A 210 20.37 -0.91 -14.32
CA TRP A 210 20.91 0.34 -14.81
C TRP A 210 19.89 0.96 -15.76
N GLU A 211 19.54 2.22 -15.57
CA GLU A 211 18.64 2.91 -16.48
C GLU A 211 19.38 3.33 -17.75
N THR A 212 18.69 3.28 -18.90
CA THR A 212 19.29 3.53 -20.21
C THR A 212 18.50 4.54 -21.02
N SER A 213 19.17 5.38 -21.82
CA SER A 213 18.49 6.35 -22.68
C SER A 213 17.84 5.77 -23.95
N THR A 214 18.22 4.56 -24.38
CA THR A 214 17.65 3.88 -25.57
C THR A 214 17.58 2.37 -25.37
N PRO A 215 16.69 1.64 -26.08
CA PRO A 215 16.64 0.19 -26.02
C PRO A 215 17.79 -0.42 -26.85
N ASN A 216 18.99 -0.48 -26.28
CA ASN A 216 20.22 -0.85 -26.96
C ASN A 216 20.82 -2.14 -26.38
N LEU A 217 20.74 -3.23 -27.15
CA LEU A 217 21.23 -4.55 -26.74
C LEU A 217 22.77 -4.64 -26.66
N GLU A 218 23.50 -3.84 -27.41
CA GLU A 218 24.97 -3.83 -27.35
C GLU A 218 25.43 -3.24 -26.01
N ASN A 219 24.87 -2.11 -25.60
CA ASN A 219 25.21 -1.56 -24.29
C ASN A 219 24.72 -2.47 -23.14
N ALA A 220 23.57 -3.12 -23.30
CA ALA A 220 23.09 -4.12 -22.34
C ALA A 220 24.07 -5.29 -22.23
N LYS A 221 24.62 -5.77 -23.35
CA LYS A 221 25.64 -6.81 -23.37
C LYS A 221 26.94 -6.36 -22.68
N ILE A 222 27.43 -5.16 -22.99
CA ILE A 222 28.64 -4.59 -22.35
C ILE A 222 28.47 -4.52 -20.82
N PHE A 223 27.32 -4.02 -20.35
CA PHE A 223 27.01 -3.98 -18.93
C PHE A 223 26.96 -5.39 -18.32
N ALA A 224 26.22 -6.30 -18.95
CA ALA A 224 26.07 -7.67 -18.49
C ALA A 224 27.41 -8.40 -18.39
N GLU A 225 28.25 -8.35 -19.42
CA GLU A 225 29.57 -9.00 -19.44
C GLU A 225 30.48 -8.46 -18.32
N ALA A 226 30.47 -7.14 -18.08
CA ALA A 226 31.25 -6.55 -17.00
C ALA A 226 30.79 -7.02 -15.61
N ILE A 227 29.48 -7.11 -15.37
CA ILE A 227 28.92 -7.61 -14.12
C ILE A 227 29.20 -9.12 -13.96
N GLN A 228 28.93 -9.92 -14.98
CA GLN A 228 29.11 -11.38 -14.93
C GLN A 228 30.58 -11.78 -14.75
N LYS A 229 31.53 -10.95 -15.23
CA LYS A 229 32.96 -11.19 -15.04
C LYS A 229 33.36 -11.17 -13.57
N GLU A 230 32.88 -10.19 -12.81
CA GLU A 230 33.24 -10.01 -11.39
C GLU A 230 32.27 -10.76 -10.46
N PHE A 231 31.00 -10.88 -10.84
CA PHE A 231 29.96 -11.57 -10.10
C PHE A 231 29.18 -12.55 -11.00
N PRO A 232 29.78 -13.72 -11.32
CA PRO A 232 29.10 -14.75 -12.12
C PRO A 232 27.75 -15.15 -11.52
N GLY A 233 26.70 -15.15 -12.34
CA GLY A 233 25.34 -15.48 -11.92
C GLY A 233 24.55 -14.35 -11.27
N LYS A 234 25.14 -13.14 -11.09
CA LYS A 234 24.41 -11.98 -10.58
C LYS A 234 23.23 -11.67 -11.50
N MET A 235 22.03 -11.67 -10.96
CA MET A 235 20.83 -11.40 -11.74
C MET A 235 20.72 -9.90 -12.02
N MET A 236 20.18 -9.56 -13.19
CA MET A 236 19.94 -8.17 -13.58
C MET A 236 18.47 -7.96 -13.91
N ALA A 237 18.05 -6.70 -13.87
CA ALA A 237 16.74 -6.25 -14.31
C ALA A 237 16.85 -5.22 -15.43
N TYR A 238 15.86 -5.22 -16.33
CA TYR A 238 15.82 -4.30 -17.48
C TYR A 238 14.45 -3.65 -17.60
N ASN A 239 14.46 -2.32 -17.68
CA ASN A 239 13.28 -1.52 -17.95
C ASN A 239 13.04 -1.41 -19.46
N CYS A 240 12.05 -2.12 -19.97
CA CYS A 240 11.53 -1.97 -21.32
C CYS A 240 10.63 -0.71 -21.38
N SER A 241 11.24 0.45 -21.24
CA SER A 241 10.56 1.72 -20.98
C SER A 241 9.64 2.18 -22.12
N PRO A 242 8.40 2.60 -21.84
CA PRO A 242 7.55 3.32 -22.79
C PRO A 242 8.05 4.73 -23.14
N SER A 243 9.01 5.27 -22.38
CA SER A 243 9.68 6.52 -22.75
C SER A 243 10.56 6.36 -24.00
N PHE A 244 10.84 5.13 -24.43
CA PHE A 244 11.46 4.88 -25.72
C PHE A 244 10.43 4.96 -26.85
N ASN A 245 10.79 5.63 -27.94
CA ASN A 245 10.12 5.40 -29.22
C ASN A 245 10.69 4.10 -29.84
N TRP A 246 10.08 2.96 -29.49
CA TRP A 246 10.56 1.63 -29.90
C TRP A 246 10.76 1.48 -31.41
N ARG A 247 9.80 1.92 -32.22
CA ARG A 247 9.86 1.80 -33.69
C ARG A 247 10.85 2.76 -34.35
N ALA A 248 11.18 3.87 -33.68
CA ALA A 248 12.24 4.76 -34.15
C ALA A 248 13.64 4.20 -33.87
N ASN A 249 13.78 3.31 -32.89
CA ASN A 249 15.08 2.75 -32.47
C ASN A 249 15.34 1.35 -33.04
N LEU A 250 14.30 0.53 -33.20
CA LEU A 250 14.43 -0.90 -33.49
C LEU A 250 13.46 -1.36 -34.59
N SER A 251 13.89 -2.35 -35.37
CA SER A 251 13.04 -3.04 -36.35
C SER A 251 11.99 -3.92 -35.65
N PRO A 252 10.87 -4.29 -36.33
CA PRO A 252 9.89 -5.23 -35.77
C PRO A 252 10.52 -6.54 -35.27
N GLU A 253 11.47 -7.09 -36.02
CA GLU A 253 12.14 -8.36 -35.72
C GLU A 253 13.03 -8.23 -34.49
N ALA A 254 13.74 -7.10 -34.36
CA ALA A 254 14.55 -6.80 -33.18
C ALA A 254 13.68 -6.64 -31.92
N ILE A 255 12.56 -5.91 -32.02
CA ILE A 255 11.59 -5.75 -30.91
C ILE A 255 11.05 -7.11 -30.45
N ALA A 256 10.70 -7.99 -31.39
CA ALA A 256 10.14 -9.31 -31.07
C ALA A 256 11.13 -10.22 -30.30
N LYS A 257 12.44 -10.06 -30.52
CA LYS A 257 13.49 -10.86 -29.86
C LYS A 257 14.09 -10.19 -28.63
N PHE A 258 13.86 -8.89 -28.44
CA PHE A 258 14.53 -8.04 -27.45
C PHE A 258 14.58 -8.65 -26.05
N GLN A 259 13.43 -9.10 -25.51
CA GLN A 259 13.37 -9.68 -24.17
C GLN A 259 14.08 -11.03 -24.06
N ASN A 260 14.04 -11.85 -25.11
CA ASN A 260 14.72 -13.15 -25.14
C ASN A 260 16.24 -12.98 -25.13
N GLU A 261 16.75 -12.01 -25.92
CA GLU A 261 18.17 -11.69 -25.97
C GLU A 261 18.67 -11.13 -24.63
N LEU A 262 17.93 -10.21 -24.01
CA LEU A 262 18.20 -9.75 -22.65
C LEU A 262 18.21 -10.90 -21.63
N GLY A 263 17.24 -11.82 -21.74
CA GLY A 263 17.15 -12.99 -20.87
C GLY A 263 18.39 -13.89 -20.92
N ALA A 264 18.96 -14.06 -22.12
CA ALA A 264 20.20 -14.81 -22.35
C ALA A 264 21.43 -14.11 -21.74
N MET A 265 21.43 -12.77 -21.67
CA MET A 265 22.50 -11.98 -21.06
C MET A 265 22.46 -11.94 -19.52
N GLY A 266 21.40 -12.45 -18.90
CA GLY A 266 21.25 -12.46 -17.43
C GLY A 266 20.24 -11.45 -16.87
N TYR A 267 19.50 -10.73 -17.72
CA TYR A 267 18.39 -9.89 -17.29
C TYR A 267 17.14 -10.75 -17.00
N LYS A 268 17.02 -11.19 -15.74
CA LYS A 268 16.01 -12.15 -15.29
C LYS A 268 14.68 -11.52 -14.88
N PHE A 269 14.68 -10.21 -14.58
CA PHE A 269 13.44 -9.46 -14.38
C PHE A 269 13.33 -8.36 -15.44
N GLN A 270 12.27 -8.38 -16.24
CA GLN A 270 12.05 -7.42 -17.31
C GLN A 270 10.64 -6.88 -17.21
N PHE A 271 10.49 -5.57 -17.30
CA PHE A 271 9.23 -4.90 -16.99
C PHE A 271 9.02 -3.68 -17.88
N ILE A 272 7.75 -3.34 -18.13
CA ILE A 272 7.34 -2.13 -18.83
C ILE A 272 6.72 -1.21 -17.78
N THR A 273 7.45 -0.17 -17.37
CA THR A 273 7.08 0.71 -16.25
C THR A 273 5.70 1.35 -16.42
N LEU A 274 5.41 1.90 -17.61
CA LEU A 274 4.21 2.72 -17.85
C LEU A 274 3.07 1.99 -18.60
N ALA A 275 3.09 0.64 -18.63
CA ALA A 275 2.08 -0.14 -19.36
C ALA A 275 0.65 0.14 -18.89
N GLY A 276 0.43 0.17 -17.57
CA GLY A 276 -0.85 0.53 -16.94
C GLY A 276 -1.34 1.90 -17.38
N PHE A 277 -0.51 2.93 -17.24
CA PHE A 277 -0.86 4.30 -17.63
C PHE A 277 -1.26 4.42 -19.11
N HIS A 278 -0.44 3.89 -20.03
CA HIS A 278 -0.74 3.98 -21.46
C HIS A 278 -1.99 3.20 -21.85
N SER A 279 -2.18 1.99 -21.32
CA SER A 279 -3.36 1.16 -21.63
C SER A 279 -4.66 1.79 -21.12
N LEU A 280 -4.64 2.35 -19.91
CA LEU A 280 -5.80 3.03 -19.30
C LEU A 280 -6.17 4.29 -20.08
N ASN A 281 -5.21 5.19 -20.31
CA ASN A 281 -5.47 6.47 -20.95
C ASN A 281 -5.89 6.30 -22.42
N PHE A 282 -5.19 5.46 -23.17
CA PHE A 282 -5.53 5.24 -24.57
C PHE A 282 -6.87 4.54 -24.74
N GLY A 283 -7.15 3.51 -23.93
CA GLY A 283 -8.43 2.80 -23.95
C GLY A 283 -9.61 3.73 -23.67
N MET A 284 -9.50 4.57 -22.63
CA MET A 284 -10.56 5.53 -22.29
C MET A 284 -10.68 6.65 -23.34
N PHE A 285 -9.57 7.17 -23.86
CA PHE A 285 -9.61 8.19 -24.90
C PHE A 285 -10.32 7.71 -26.17
N GLU A 286 -9.98 6.52 -26.67
CA GLU A 286 -10.62 5.96 -27.87
C GLU A 286 -12.10 5.67 -27.64
N LEU A 287 -12.47 5.14 -26.47
CA LEU A 287 -13.87 4.93 -26.11
C LEU A 287 -14.62 6.26 -26.08
N ALA A 288 -14.12 7.26 -25.36
CA ALA A 288 -14.76 8.57 -25.23
C ALA A 288 -14.88 9.29 -26.59
N ARG A 289 -13.84 9.23 -27.42
CA ARG A 289 -13.83 9.80 -28.78
C ARG A 289 -14.93 9.18 -29.64
N LYS A 290 -15.00 7.85 -29.70
CA LYS A 290 -16.02 7.14 -30.48
C LYS A 290 -17.42 7.30 -29.89
N TYR A 291 -17.55 7.34 -28.56
CA TYR A 291 -18.83 7.52 -27.87
C TYR A 291 -19.42 8.91 -28.10
N LYS A 292 -18.59 9.96 -28.13
CA LYS A 292 -19.00 11.32 -28.52
C LYS A 292 -19.66 11.34 -29.90
N ASP A 293 -19.13 10.55 -30.84
CA ASP A 293 -19.58 10.56 -32.24
C ASP A 293 -20.77 9.61 -32.51
N ARG A 294 -20.81 8.43 -31.84
CA ARG A 294 -21.75 7.34 -32.15
C ARG A 294 -22.50 6.76 -30.95
N GLY A 295 -22.35 7.36 -29.77
CA GLY A 295 -23.03 6.95 -28.53
C GLY A 295 -22.86 5.45 -28.24
N MET A 296 -23.98 4.79 -27.96
CA MET A 296 -24.01 3.37 -27.57
C MET A 296 -23.41 2.40 -28.60
N ALA A 297 -23.33 2.76 -29.88
CA ALA A 297 -22.66 1.92 -30.87
C ALA A 297 -21.18 1.71 -30.53
N ALA A 298 -20.49 2.75 -30.05
CA ALA A 298 -19.09 2.67 -29.64
C ALA A 298 -18.90 1.80 -28.38
N TYR A 299 -19.83 1.89 -27.42
CA TYR A 299 -19.77 1.06 -26.22
C TYR A 299 -20.10 -0.41 -26.51
N SER A 300 -21.06 -0.66 -27.40
CA SER A 300 -21.41 -2.02 -27.84
C SER A 300 -20.22 -2.71 -28.52
N GLU A 301 -19.43 -1.99 -29.33
CA GLU A 301 -18.18 -2.53 -29.91
C GLU A 301 -17.16 -2.97 -28.86
N LEU A 302 -16.99 -2.19 -27.79
CA LEU A 302 -16.14 -2.58 -26.66
C LEU A 302 -16.69 -3.85 -26.00
N GLN A 303 -17.99 -3.91 -25.73
CA GLN A 303 -18.62 -5.08 -25.11
C GLN A 303 -18.51 -6.33 -26.00
N GLN A 304 -18.66 -6.21 -27.32
CA GLN A 304 -18.45 -7.33 -28.24
C GLN A 304 -16.99 -7.80 -28.25
N ALA A 305 -16.02 -6.87 -28.20
CA ALA A 305 -14.61 -7.23 -28.07
C ALA A 305 -14.32 -7.97 -26.74
N GLU A 306 -15.01 -7.62 -25.66
CA GLU A 306 -14.93 -8.34 -24.38
C GLU A 306 -15.47 -9.77 -24.48
N PHE A 307 -16.62 -9.98 -25.13
CA PHE A 307 -17.15 -11.33 -25.40
C PHE A 307 -16.18 -12.15 -26.26
N GLU A 308 -15.62 -11.56 -27.31
CA GLU A 308 -14.62 -12.25 -28.15
C GLU A 308 -13.35 -12.62 -27.38
N ALA A 309 -12.99 -11.87 -26.33
CA ALA A 309 -11.84 -12.13 -25.49
C ALA A 309 -12.04 -13.28 -24.49
N GLU A 310 -13.28 -13.72 -24.23
CA GLU A 310 -13.56 -14.85 -23.32
C GLU A 310 -12.85 -16.14 -23.78
N LYS A 311 -12.71 -16.34 -25.10
CA LYS A 311 -11.96 -17.49 -25.68
C LYS A 311 -10.47 -17.52 -25.31
N HIS A 312 -9.93 -16.39 -24.86
CA HIS A 312 -8.57 -16.24 -24.36
C HIS A 312 -8.48 -16.23 -22.82
N GLY A 313 -9.60 -16.51 -22.13
CA GLY A 313 -9.68 -16.57 -20.68
C GLY A 313 -10.06 -15.25 -19.99
N TYR A 314 -10.52 -14.24 -20.74
CA TYR A 314 -11.10 -13.03 -20.15
C TYR A 314 -12.44 -13.35 -19.46
N THR A 315 -12.74 -12.70 -18.33
CA THR A 315 -13.96 -12.99 -17.55
C THR A 315 -14.71 -11.75 -17.06
N ALA A 316 -14.14 -10.55 -17.22
CA ALA A 316 -14.70 -9.35 -16.59
C ALA A 316 -15.96 -8.79 -17.29
N VAL A 317 -16.36 -9.38 -18.43
CA VAL A 317 -17.67 -9.11 -19.03
C VAL A 317 -18.81 -9.43 -18.05
N ARG A 318 -18.63 -10.47 -17.23
CA ARG A 318 -19.47 -10.81 -16.06
C ARG A 318 -18.96 -10.06 -14.83
N HIS A 319 -19.10 -8.74 -14.87
CA HIS A 319 -18.49 -7.82 -13.91
C HIS A 319 -19.00 -8.00 -12.47
N GLN A 320 -20.24 -8.46 -12.24
CA GLN A 320 -20.77 -8.74 -10.90
C GLN A 320 -20.03 -9.93 -10.28
N ARG A 321 -19.90 -11.03 -11.03
CA ARG A 321 -19.04 -12.16 -10.62
C ARG A 321 -17.59 -11.72 -10.40
N GLU A 322 -17.02 -10.96 -11.31
CA GLU A 322 -15.58 -10.58 -11.30
C GLU A 322 -15.18 -9.83 -10.01
N VAL A 323 -16.07 -9.02 -9.44
CA VAL A 323 -15.84 -8.31 -8.17
C VAL A 323 -16.30 -9.07 -6.92
N GLY A 324 -16.84 -10.28 -7.09
CA GLY A 324 -17.12 -11.21 -6.01
C GLY A 324 -18.55 -11.19 -5.48
N THR A 325 -19.54 -10.72 -6.24
CA THR A 325 -20.95 -10.76 -5.82
C THR A 325 -21.39 -12.18 -5.42
N GLY A 326 -21.03 -13.19 -6.22
CA GLY A 326 -21.32 -14.60 -5.88
C GLY A 326 -20.59 -15.09 -4.62
N TYR A 327 -19.35 -14.65 -4.40
CA TYR A 327 -18.61 -14.95 -3.17
C TYR A 327 -19.31 -14.38 -1.93
N PHE A 328 -19.80 -13.14 -1.99
CA PHE A 328 -20.52 -12.53 -0.87
C PHE A 328 -21.93 -13.09 -0.66
N ASP A 329 -22.57 -13.60 -1.71
CA ASP A 329 -23.81 -14.39 -1.57
C ASP A 329 -23.55 -15.67 -0.75
N LEU A 330 -22.41 -16.36 -0.97
CA LEU A 330 -22.00 -17.51 -0.15
C LEU A 330 -21.76 -17.14 1.31
N VAL A 331 -21.12 -15.99 1.57
CA VAL A 331 -20.96 -15.47 2.94
C VAL A 331 -22.32 -15.24 3.61
N THR A 332 -23.25 -14.62 2.89
CA THR A 332 -24.60 -14.34 3.39
C THR A 332 -25.37 -15.64 3.68
N MET A 333 -25.29 -16.62 2.78
CA MET A 333 -25.91 -17.93 2.98
C MET A 333 -25.30 -18.69 4.16
N ALA A 334 -23.98 -18.63 4.34
CA ALA A 334 -23.30 -19.29 5.45
C ALA A 334 -23.62 -18.65 6.82
N ALA A 335 -23.83 -17.34 6.87
CA ALA A 335 -24.17 -16.61 8.09
C ALA A 335 -25.63 -16.77 8.50
N ALA A 336 -26.52 -17.10 7.57
CA ALA A 336 -27.95 -17.18 7.81
C ALA A 336 -28.37 -18.51 8.45
N ARG A 337 -29.37 -18.47 9.34
CA ARG A 337 -29.99 -19.69 9.90
C ARG A 337 -30.92 -20.40 8.91
N GLU A 338 -31.53 -19.61 8.03
CA GLU A 338 -32.46 -20.04 6.98
C GLU A 338 -32.04 -19.42 5.65
N LYS A 339 -32.66 -19.83 4.54
CA LYS A 339 -32.30 -19.33 3.21
C LYS A 339 -32.53 -17.81 3.11
N PRO A 340 -31.48 -16.99 2.91
CA PRO A 340 -31.63 -15.54 2.85
C PRO A 340 -32.41 -15.10 1.58
N SER A 341 -33.29 -14.12 1.74
CA SER A 341 -34.11 -13.56 0.65
C SER A 341 -33.41 -12.45 -0.15
N THR A 342 -32.23 -12.00 0.31
CA THR A 342 -31.50 -10.83 -0.20
C THR A 342 -30.20 -11.18 -0.96
N ILE A 343 -30.04 -12.42 -1.43
CA ILE A 343 -28.90 -12.78 -2.29
C ILE A 343 -28.99 -12.05 -3.64
N ALA A 344 -27.86 -11.60 -4.14
CA ALA A 344 -27.78 -10.64 -5.24
C ALA A 344 -27.75 -11.29 -6.63
N LEU A 345 -26.98 -12.36 -6.83
CA LEU A 345 -26.64 -12.83 -8.17
C LEU A 345 -27.79 -13.55 -8.88
N THR A 346 -28.54 -14.39 -8.14
CA THR A 346 -29.52 -15.36 -8.69
C THR A 346 -30.66 -14.76 -9.53
N LYS A 347 -30.97 -13.45 -9.36
CA LYS A 347 -32.01 -12.75 -10.12
C LYS A 347 -31.49 -11.53 -10.89
N SER A 348 -30.17 -11.37 -10.97
CA SER A 348 -29.51 -10.24 -11.61
C SER A 348 -29.70 -10.25 -13.14
N THR A 349 -29.50 -9.11 -13.78
CA THR A 349 -29.44 -9.02 -15.25
C THR A 349 -28.27 -9.82 -15.81
N GLU A 350 -27.14 -9.87 -15.10
CA GLU A 350 -25.98 -10.71 -15.44
C GLU A 350 -26.41 -12.18 -15.60
N ALA A 351 -27.09 -12.74 -14.59
CA ALA A 351 -27.57 -14.12 -14.62
C ALA A 351 -28.59 -14.43 -15.74
N LYS A 352 -29.26 -13.40 -16.28
CA LYS A 352 -30.29 -13.54 -17.32
C LYS A 352 -29.78 -13.30 -18.74
N GLN A 353 -28.83 -12.37 -18.91
CA GLN A 353 -28.41 -11.86 -20.23
C GLN A 353 -27.01 -12.32 -20.64
N PHE A 354 -26.21 -12.87 -19.71
CA PHE A 354 -24.83 -13.30 -19.95
C PHE A 354 -24.69 -14.83 -19.81
N GLN A 355 -25.78 -15.58 -20.03
CA GLN A 355 -25.74 -17.03 -20.11
C GLN A 355 -24.98 -17.46 -21.36
N GLU A 356 -24.19 -18.53 -21.25
CA GLU A 356 -23.53 -19.12 -22.41
C GLU A 356 -24.60 -19.58 -23.41
N ASN A 357 -24.38 -19.29 -24.70
CA ASN A 357 -25.02 -20.04 -25.79
C ASN A 357 -24.49 -21.49 -25.76
N THR A 358 -24.83 -22.25 -24.72
CA THR A 358 -24.70 -23.70 -24.73
C THR A 358 -25.81 -24.23 -25.61
N GLN A 359 -25.46 -24.64 -26.83
CA GLN A 359 -26.29 -25.58 -27.58
C GLN A 359 -26.62 -26.76 -26.66
N SER A 360 -27.91 -27.00 -26.48
CA SER A 360 -28.46 -28.03 -25.59
C SER A 360 -28.03 -29.43 -26.03
N VAL A 361 -27.20 -30.08 -25.23
CA VAL A 361 -27.12 -31.54 -25.19
C VAL A 361 -28.13 -32.01 -24.12
N PRO A 362 -29.14 -32.82 -24.46
CA PRO A 362 -30.10 -33.30 -23.48
C PRO A 362 -29.47 -34.44 -22.67
N GLY A 363 -29.33 -34.26 -21.35
CA GLY A 363 -28.86 -35.34 -20.46
C GLY A 363 -28.60 -34.89 -19.03
N ASP A 364 -29.49 -35.33 -18.14
CA ASP A 364 -29.35 -35.51 -16.70
C ASP A 364 -29.10 -34.30 -15.77
N SER A 365 -30.15 -34.02 -14.98
CA SER A 365 -30.12 -33.23 -13.75
C SER A 365 -29.09 -33.78 -12.76
N PRO A 366 -28.11 -33.00 -12.28
CA PRO A 366 -27.22 -33.47 -11.23
C PRO A 366 -27.93 -33.40 -9.87
N SER A 367 -28.16 -34.58 -9.30
CA SER A 367 -28.59 -34.77 -7.91
C SER A 367 -27.61 -34.11 -6.94
N VAL A 368 -28.16 -33.35 -6.00
CA VAL A 368 -27.47 -32.76 -4.85
C VAL A 368 -26.69 -33.84 -4.08
N ARG A 369 -25.35 -33.76 -4.10
CA ARG A 369 -24.52 -34.59 -3.21
C ARG A 369 -24.65 -34.08 -1.77
N SER A 370 -25.03 -35.00 -0.90
CA SER A 370 -25.14 -34.87 0.54
C SER A 370 -23.81 -34.47 1.20
N GLN A 371 -23.89 -33.47 2.08
CA GLN A 371 -23.06 -33.16 3.25
C GLN A 371 -21.71 -33.91 3.35
N ALA A 372 -20.63 -33.21 2.97
CA ALA A 372 -19.30 -33.52 3.46
C ALA A 372 -19.17 -33.00 4.90
N THR A 373 -18.93 -33.92 5.83
CA THR A 373 -18.71 -33.66 7.26
C THR A 373 -17.41 -32.88 7.45
N ILE A 374 -17.51 -31.63 7.90
CA ILE A 374 -16.34 -30.81 8.28
C ILE A 374 -15.83 -31.30 9.64
N ASN A 375 -14.57 -31.74 9.67
CA ASN A 375 -13.86 -32.17 10.86
C ASN A 375 -13.79 -31.06 11.94
N GLN A 376 -14.06 -31.46 13.19
CA GLN A 376 -14.32 -30.60 14.36
C GLN A 376 -13.09 -30.28 15.25
N PRO A 377 -12.10 -29.47 14.83
CA PRO A 377 -11.31 -28.75 15.85
C PRO A 377 -11.47 -27.22 15.79
N TYR A 378 -11.87 -26.63 14.66
CA TYR A 378 -11.93 -25.17 14.50
C TYR A 378 -13.24 -24.52 14.98
N ALA A 379 -14.31 -25.30 15.15
CA ALA A 379 -15.63 -24.80 15.50
C ALA A 379 -15.76 -24.28 16.95
N ARG A 380 -14.85 -24.66 17.86
CA ARG A 380 -14.94 -24.24 19.28
C ARG A 380 -14.37 -22.83 19.55
N ARG A 381 -13.54 -22.27 18.67
CA ARG A 381 -12.99 -20.91 18.87
C ARG A 381 -13.92 -19.77 18.43
N ILE A 382 -14.87 -20.04 17.53
CA ILE A 382 -15.77 -19.01 16.97
C ILE A 382 -17.05 -18.83 17.82
N GLN A 383 -17.45 -19.84 18.62
CA GLN A 383 -18.65 -19.72 19.46
C GLN A 383 -18.49 -18.74 20.64
N HIS A 384 -17.27 -18.48 21.11
CA HIS A 384 -17.04 -17.54 22.22
C HIS A 384 -17.10 -16.06 21.79
N LEU A 385 -16.84 -15.72 20.53
CA LEU A 385 -16.98 -14.34 20.03
C LEU A 385 -18.43 -13.97 19.68
N ASN A 386 -19.25 -14.94 19.27
CA ASN A 386 -20.65 -14.70 18.87
C ASN A 386 -21.64 -14.52 20.03
N LEU A 387 -21.22 -14.78 21.27
CA LEU A 387 -22.02 -14.47 22.46
C LEU A 387 -21.96 -12.98 22.85
N PHE A 388 -20.92 -12.25 22.44
CA PHE A 388 -20.76 -10.84 22.81
C PHE A 388 -21.56 -9.85 21.94
N TYR A 389 -21.91 -10.22 20.71
CA TYR A 389 -22.59 -9.31 19.78
C TYR A 389 -24.12 -9.39 19.76
N ARG A 390 -24.73 -10.29 20.53
CA ARG A 390 -26.15 -10.64 20.35
C ARG A 390 -27.17 -9.71 21.01
N ASN A 391 -26.77 -8.69 21.78
CA ASN A 391 -27.71 -7.86 22.54
C ASN A 391 -27.43 -6.34 22.48
N PHE A 392 -26.78 -5.81 21.45
CA PHE A 392 -26.70 -4.34 21.31
C PHE A 392 -27.96 -3.80 20.62
N SER A 393 -28.87 -3.23 21.43
CA SER A 393 -29.71 -2.13 20.97
C SER A 393 -28.80 -1.11 20.27
N GLY A 394 -29.17 -0.60 19.08
CA GLY A 394 -28.33 0.28 18.27
C GLY A 394 -27.72 1.47 19.03
N THR A 395 -26.75 2.16 18.41
CA THR A 395 -25.97 3.25 19.05
C THR A 395 -26.84 4.16 19.92
N PRO A 396 -26.51 4.33 21.21
CA PRO A 396 -27.21 5.21 22.13
C PRO A 396 -27.50 6.60 21.52
N LYS A 397 -28.68 7.17 21.82
CA LYS A 397 -29.18 8.39 21.17
C LYS A 397 -28.22 9.57 21.27
N ASP A 398 -27.55 9.70 22.41
CA ASP A 398 -26.51 10.67 22.73
C ASP A 398 -25.26 10.52 21.85
N LEU A 399 -24.94 9.30 21.39
CA LEU A 399 -23.78 9.02 20.53
C LEU A 399 -24.10 8.96 19.04
N GLN A 400 -25.31 9.34 18.61
CA GLN A 400 -25.69 9.34 17.19
C GLN A 400 -25.05 10.49 16.40
N ASP A 401 -24.71 11.61 17.04
CA ASP A 401 -24.03 12.74 16.42
C ASP A 401 -22.64 12.93 17.02
N ARG A 402 -21.59 12.46 16.33
CA ARG A 402 -20.17 12.58 16.73
C ARG A 402 -19.34 13.42 15.76
N ARG A 403 -19.97 14.36 15.05
CA ARG A 403 -19.29 15.14 13.98
C ARG A 403 -18.11 15.98 14.47
N VAL A 404 -18.11 16.35 15.75
CA VAL A 404 -17.00 17.09 16.39
C VAL A 404 -16.76 16.49 17.77
N GLU A 405 -15.57 15.92 17.95
CA GLU A 405 -15.12 15.27 19.18
C GLU A 405 -13.86 15.95 19.69
N ILE A 406 -13.82 16.24 20.99
CA ILE A 406 -12.62 16.74 21.67
C ILE A 406 -12.11 15.64 22.59
N THR A 407 -10.79 15.43 22.62
CA THR A 407 -10.12 14.57 23.61
C THR A 407 -9.27 15.43 24.51
N GLY A 408 -9.23 15.13 25.81
CA GLY A 408 -8.40 15.90 26.73
C GLY A 408 -8.32 15.32 28.14
N PRO A 409 -7.45 15.90 28.98
CA PRO A 409 -7.18 15.41 30.32
C PRO A 409 -8.41 15.50 31.24
N CYS A 410 -8.41 14.69 32.29
CA CYS A 410 -9.50 14.63 33.28
C CYS A 410 -9.39 15.71 34.38
N ASP A 411 -8.61 16.77 34.16
CA ASP A 411 -8.50 17.89 35.10
C ASP A 411 -9.80 18.69 35.19
N ARG A 412 -10.18 19.11 36.40
CA ARG A 412 -11.51 19.69 36.69
C ARG A 412 -11.89 20.86 35.76
N LYS A 413 -10.99 21.82 35.58
CA LYS A 413 -11.20 22.98 34.69
C LYS A 413 -11.31 22.55 33.22
N MET A 414 -10.52 21.55 32.80
CA MET A 414 -10.50 21.06 31.43
C MET A 414 -11.78 20.29 31.09
N VAL A 415 -12.26 19.45 31.99
CA VAL A 415 -13.55 18.76 31.85
C VAL A 415 -14.68 19.76 31.62
N ILE A 416 -14.76 20.83 32.44
CA ILE A 416 -15.79 21.88 32.27
C ILE A 416 -15.66 22.57 30.90
N ASN A 417 -14.45 22.97 30.52
CA ASN A 417 -14.23 23.67 29.25
C ASN A 417 -14.53 22.80 28.03
N ALA A 418 -14.13 21.53 28.06
CA ALA A 418 -14.35 20.60 26.97
C ALA A 418 -15.84 20.29 26.80
N LEU A 419 -16.56 20.07 27.92
CA LEU A 419 -18.01 19.92 27.91
C LEU A 419 -18.73 21.18 27.40
N ASN A 420 -18.21 22.37 27.70
CA ASN A 420 -18.78 23.65 27.27
C ASN A 420 -18.32 24.13 25.88
N SER A 421 -17.45 23.38 25.19
CA SER A 421 -16.77 23.81 23.95
C SER A 421 -17.68 23.96 22.73
N GLY A 422 -18.88 23.38 22.77
CA GLY A 422 -19.77 23.25 21.61
C GLY A 422 -19.48 22.00 20.74
N ALA A 423 -18.48 21.18 21.12
CA ALA A 423 -18.31 19.84 20.56
C ALA A 423 -19.54 18.96 20.83
N LYS A 424 -19.72 17.91 20.03
CA LYS A 424 -20.81 16.94 20.24
C LYS A 424 -20.43 15.91 21.30
N THR A 425 -19.17 15.51 21.31
CA THR A 425 -18.60 14.58 22.28
C THR A 425 -17.32 15.14 22.89
N TYR A 426 -17.09 14.80 24.14
CA TYR A 426 -15.82 15.00 24.83
C TYR A 426 -15.34 13.67 25.39
N MET A 427 -14.19 13.19 24.95
CA MET A 427 -13.50 12.03 25.51
C MET A 427 -12.55 12.47 26.62
N ALA A 428 -12.96 12.20 27.85
CA ALA A 428 -12.12 12.28 29.03
C ALA A 428 -11.15 11.09 29.03
N ASP A 429 -9.87 11.40 28.91
CA ASP A 429 -8.85 10.44 28.55
C ASP A 429 -7.85 10.21 29.68
N PHE A 430 -7.91 9.02 30.28
CA PHE A 430 -6.98 8.58 31.32
C PHE A 430 -5.66 8.00 30.76
N GLU A 431 -5.56 7.76 29.45
CA GLU A 431 -4.41 7.10 28.82
C GLU A 431 -3.34 8.08 28.33
N ASP A 432 -3.69 8.92 27.35
CA ASP A 432 -2.68 9.73 26.62
C ASP A 432 -2.67 11.20 27.08
N SER A 433 -3.82 11.72 27.49
CA SER A 433 -3.99 13.13 27.85
C SER A 433 -3.77 13.40 29.32
N THR A 434 -3.95 12.40 30.19
CA THR A 434 -3.79 12.52 31.65
C THR A 434 -2.52 11.81 32.09
N THR A 435 -1.58 12.51 32.74
CA THR A 435 -0.42 11.84 33.35
C THR A 435 -0.89 10.83 34.41
N PRO A 436 -0.51 9.55 34.34
CA PRO A 436 -1.11 8.45 35.11
C PRO A 436 -0.58 8.37 36.55
N THR A 437 -0.56 9.50 37.26
CA THR A 437 -0.29 9.51 38.70
C THR A 437 -1.56 9.13 39.47
N TRP A 438 -1.41 8.45 40.61
CA TRP A 438 -2.55 8.06 41.46
C TRP A 438 -3.51 9.23 41.73
N ARG A 439 -2.95 10.39 42.09
CA ARG A 439 -3.73 11.60 42.35
C ARG A 439 -4.55 12.04 41.14
N ASN A 440 -3.93 12.11 39.96
CA ASN A 440 -4.63 12.55 38.75
C ASN A 440 -5.74 11.58 38.34
N LEU A 441 -5.50 10.28 38.48
CA LEU A 441 -6.47 9.25 38.13
C LEU A 441 -7.69 9.30 39.06
N ILE A 442 -7.46 9.37 40.38
CA ILE A 442 -8.55 9.45 41.37
C ILE A 442 -9.31 10.78 41.29
N GLU A 443 -8.61 11.91 41.18
CA GLU A 443 -9.26 13.21 41.01
C GLU A 443 -10.00 13.27 39.66
N GLY A 444 -9.45 12.68 38.61
CA GLY A 444 -10.12 12.55 37.32
C GLY A 444 -11.43 11.80 37.44
N GLN A 445 -11.45 10.65 38.11
CA GLN A 445 -12.68 9.88 38.37
C GLN A 445 -13.72 10.70 39.14
N LYS A 446 -13.29 11.44 40.17
CA LYS A 446 -14.16 12.36 40.92
C LYS A 446 -14.69 13.51 40.05
N ASN A 447 -13.87 14.08 39.18
CA ASN A 447 -14.33 15.13 38.26
C ASN A 447 -15.38 14.60 37.29
N LEU A 448 -15.22 13.39 36.76
CA LEU A 448 -16.23 12.78 35.90
C LEU A 448 -17.52 12.46 36.67
N PHE A 449 -17.42 12.02 37.92
CA PHE A 449 -18.55 11.80 38.82
C PHE A 449 -19.41 13.07 39.01
N ASP A 450 -18.75 14.19 39.34
CA ASP A 450 -19.44 15.48 39.52
C ASP A 450 -20.00 15.99 38.18
N ALA A 451 -19.28 15.79 37.07
CA ALA A 451 -19.69 16.26 35.75
C ALA A 451 -20.97 15.58 35.25
N ILE A 452 -21.09 14.27 35.45
CA ILE A 452 -22.28 13.50 35.06
C ILE A 452 -23.52 13.96 35.83
N ARG A 453 -23.36 14.41 37.07
CA ARG A 453 -24.46 14.92 37.92
C ARG A 453 -24.78 16.39 37.68
N GLY A 454 -23.98 17.08 36.87
CA GLY A 454 -24.13 18.53 36.67
C GLY A 454 -23.64 19.37 37.85
N GLU A 455 -22.88 18.78 38.77
CA GLU A 455 -22.43 19.40 40.03
C GLU A 455 -20.98 19.91 39.96
N ILE A 456 -20.29 19.64 38.84
CA ILE A 456 -18.91 20.08 38.66
C ILE A 456 -18.82 21.61 38.56
N SER A 457 -18.06 22.20 39.47
CA SER A 457 -17.71 23.62 39.47
C SER A 457 -16.25 23.82 39.81
N TYR A 458 -15.64 24.89 39.30
CA TYR A 458 -14.26 25.24 39.57
C TYR A 458 -14.08 26.75 39.66
N GLN A 459 -13.47 27.21 40.76
CA GLN A 459 -13.00 28.58 40.87
C GLN A 459 -11.50 28.62 40.60
N ASP A 460 -11.10 29.45 39.64
CA ASP A 460 -9.68 29.67 39.38
C ASP A 460 -9.04 30.47 40.54
N PRO A 461 -8.01 29.93 41.21
CA PRO A 461 -7.48 30.53 42.44
C PRO A 461 -6.78 31.87 42.20
N GLN A 462 -6.30 32.13 40.98
CA GLN A 462 -5.62 33.37 40.62
C GLN A 462 -6.60 34.43 40.13
N THR A 463 -7.46 34.06 39.18
CA THR A 463 -8.37 35.01 38.51
C THR A 463 -9.72 35.14 39.20
N ARG A 464 -10.03 34.27 40.17
CA ARG A 464 -11.34 34.14 40.85
C ARG A 464 -12.51 33.82 39.91
N LYS A 465 -12.25 33.58 38.63
CA LYS A 465 -13.26 33.23 37.64
C LYS A 465 -13.89 31.88 37.99
N GLN A 466 -15.22 31.85 37.98
CA GLN A 466 -16.02 30.65 38.17
C GLN A 466 -16.26 29.93 36.84
N TYR A 467 -16.22 28.61 36.88
CA TYR A 467 -16.48 27.72 35.77
C TYR A 467 -17.51 26.70 36.23
N GLU A 468 -18.61 26.58 35.49
CA GLU A 468 -19.71 25.65 35.72
C GLU A 468 -20.19 25.13 34.35
N LEU A 469 -20.96 24.05 34.33
CA LEU A 469 -21.49 23.51 33.07
C LEU A 469 -22.59 24.40 32.50
N ASN A 470 -22.57 24.55 31.17
CA ASN A 470 -23.66 25.17 30.42
C ASN A 470 -24.89 24.25 30.40
N SER A 471 -26.03 24.79 29.96
CA SER A 471 -27.30 24.04 29.89
C SER A 471 -27.32 22.89 28.87
N LYS A 472 -26.34 22.82 27.96
CA LYS A 472 -26.21 21.77 26.94
C LYS A 472 -24.75 21.38 26.78
N PRO A 473 -24.17 20.63 27.73
CA PRO A 473 -22.79 20.17 27.61
C PRO A 473 -22.67 19.11 26.51
N ALA A 474 -21.46 18.93 25.98
CA ALA A 474 -21.11 17.81 25.11
C ALA A 474 -21.37 16.47 25.81
N VAL A 475 -21.57 15.40 25.04
CA VAL A 475 -21.72 14.05 25.60
C VAL A 475 -20.36 13.59 26.11
N LEU A 476 -20.28 13.27 27.40
CA LEU A 476 -19.07 12.76 28.03
C LEU A 476 -18.84 11.30 27.62
N MET A 477 -17.64 11.02 27.12
CA MET A 477 -17.12 9.69 26.88
C MET A 477 -15.89 9.50 27.76
N VAL A 478 -15.72 8.31 28.34
CA VAL A 478 -14.52 7.98 29.11
C VAL A 478 -13.64 7.02 28.32
N ARG A 479 -12.33 7.31 28.26
CA ARG A 479 -11.31 6.36 27.83
C ARG A 479 -10.49 5.92 29.04
N PRO A 480 -10.71 4.69 29.53
CA PRO A 480 -9.79 4.02 30.45
C PRO A 480 -8.38 3.93 29.88
N ARG A 481 -7.36 3.80 30.73
CA ARG A 481 -6.00 3.43 30.30
C ARG A 481 -6.00 2.14 29.47
N GLY A 482 -5.01 2.00 28.58
CA GLY A 482 -4.79 0.76 27.84
C GLY A 482 -4.35 -0.40 28.73
N TRP A 483 -4.58 -1.65 28.26
CA TRP A 483 -4.23 -2.87 29.00
C TRP A 483 -2.74 -3.01 29.38
N HIS A 484 -1.88 -2.28 28.67
CA HIS A 484 -0.43 -2.31 28.89
C HIS A 484 0.02 -1.42 30.06
N LEU A 485 -0.87 -0.61 30.63
CA LEU A 485 -0.59 0.28 31.77
C LEU A 485 -1.10 -0.33 33.08
N PRO A 486 -0.24 -0.58 34.08
CA PRO A 486 -0.66 -1.13 35.37
C PRO A 486 -1.19 -0.06 36.33
N GLU A 487 -2.06 -0.45 37.25
CA GLU A 487 -2.39 0.31 38.46
C GLU A 487 -1.62 -0.25 39.65
N LEU A 488 -0.57 0.46 40.08
CA LEU A 488 0.37 -0.04 41.07
C LEU A 488 -0.18 -0.03 42.51
N HIS A 489 -1.24 0.73 42.77
CA HIS A 489 -1.78 0.92 44.13
C HIS A 489 -2.87 -0.09 44.48
N VAL A 490 -3.43 -0.80 43.51
CA VAL A 490 -4.47 -1.81 43.72
C VAL A 490 -3.98 -3.15 43.22
N LYS A 491 -4.02 -4.15 44.09
CA LYS A 491 -3.49 -5.49 43.81
C LYS A 491 -4.60 -6.53 43.78
N VAL A 492 -4.50 -7.45 42.83
CA VAL A 492 -5.30 -8.69 42.76
C VAL A 492 -4.31 -9.84 42.77
N ASP A 493 -4.50 -10.82 43.67
CA ASP A 493 -3.56 -11.93 43.87
C ASP A 493 -2.11 -11.47 44.12
N SER A 494 -1.96 -10.35 44.83
CA SER A 494 -0.68 -9.68 45.15
C SER A 494 0.05 -9.01 43.98
N GLU A 495 -0.51 -9.04 42.77
CA GLU A 495 0.02 -8.38 41.58
C GLU A 495 -0.72 -7.06 41.28
N PRO A 496 -0.05 -6.02 40.76
CA PRO A 496 -0.72 -4.81 40.28
C PRO A 496 -1.82 -5.12 39.28
N MET A 497 -3.01 -4.56 39.49
CA MET A 497 -4.12 -4.78 38.58
C MET A 497 -3.95 -4.00 37.27
N SER A 498 -4.68 -4.39 36.22
CA SER A 498 -4.73 -3.60 34.99
C SER A 498 -5.33 -2.21 35.25
N GLY A 499 -4.64 -1.16 34.81
CA GLY A 499 -5.15 0.21 34.85
C GLY A 499 -6.46 0.35 34.07
N SER A 500 -6.60 -0.37 32.95
CA SER A 500 -7.83 -0.39 32.16
C SER A 500 -9.05 -0.90 32.94
N ILE A 501 -8.85 -1.96 33.74
CA ILE A 501 -9.91 -2.59 34.53
C ILE A 501 -10.22 -1.71 35.74
N PHE A 502 -9.19 -1.12 36.36
CA PHE A 502 -9.36 -0.19 37.47
C PHE A 502 -10.19 1.02 37.05
N ASP A 503 -9.78 1.73 35.99
CA ASP A 503 -10.45 2.95 35.53
C ASP A 503 -11.89 2.66 35.10
N PHE A 504 -12.12 1.55 34.38
CA PHE A 504 -13.47 1.12 33.99
C PHE A 504 -14.33 0.79 35.21
N ALA A 505 -13.81 -0.01 36.15
CA ALA A 505 -14.57 -0.44 37.33
C ALA A 505 -14.94 0.75 38.21
N VAL A 506 -14.00 1.66 38.48
CA VAL A 506 -14.26 2.88 39.27
C VAL A 506 -15.28 3.75 38.56
N TYR A 507 -15.14 3.98 37.25
CA TYR A 507 -16.07 4.82 36.51
C TYR A 507 -17.48 4.24 36.50
N VAL A 508 -17.64 2.97 36.11
CA VAL A 508 -18.94 2.30 36.02
C VAL A 508 -19.59 2.19 37.40
N PHE A 509 -18.86 1.75 38.43
CA PHE A 509 -19.43 1.60 39.77
C PHE A 509 -20.02 2.91 40.32
N ASN A 510 -19.42 4.05 40.01
CA ASN A 510 -19.85 5.34 40.53
C ASN A 510 -20.86 6.07 39.61
N ASN A 511 -21.08 5.61 38.37
CA ASN A 511 -21.85 6.35 37.37
C ASN A 511 -22.86 5.52 36.54
N ALA A 512 -22.88 4.19 36.67
CA ALA A 512 -23.77 3.30 35.91
C ALA A 512 -25.19 3.19 36.47
#